data_AF-A0A7C5NF01-F1
#
_entry.id   AF-A0A7C5NF01-F1
#
_cell.length_a   1.000
_cell.length_b   1.000
_cell.length_c   1.000
_cell.angle_alpha   90.00
_cell.angle_beta   90.00
_cell.angle_gamma   90.00
#
_symmetry.space_group_name_H-M   'P 1'
#
loop_
_entity.id
_entity.type
_entity.pdbx_description
1 polymer ?
#
loop_
_entity_poly.entity_id
_entity_poly.type
_entity_poly.pdbx_seq_one_letter_code
_entity_poly.pdbx_strand_id
1 'polypeptide(L)'
;TEDEFITYLNKWYYWATHSRLEPIIKAAKTVKRHWDGVVQWYKSKINNGILEGLNSVIQAAKSKARGYKTFKNYKIIVYLLTGKLDFSLVNPRFREI
;
A
#
# COMPACT_ATOMS: atom_id res chain seq x y z
N THR A 1 11.99 -2.34 -22.82
CA THR A 1 10.59 -2.03 -23.22
C THR A 1 9.61 -2.82 -22.36
N GLU A 2 8.30 -2.59 -22.49
CA GLU A 2 7.28 -3.41 -21.80
C GLU A 2 7.39 -4.89 -22.19
N ASP A 3 7.66 -5.16 -23.47
CA ASP A 3 7.84 -6.53 -23.98
C ASP A 3 9.04 -7.25 -23.37
N GLU A 4 10.17 -6.56 -23.20
CA GLU A 4 11.34 -7.12 -22.50
C GLU A 4 11.00 -7.45 -21.04
N PHE A 5 10.28 -6.57 -20.34
CA PHE A 5 9.84 -6.81 -18.97
C PHE A 5 8.97 -8.07 -18.87
N ILE A 6 7.98 -8.20 -19.74
CA ILE A 6 7.10 -9.38 -19.81
C ILE A 6 7.92 -10.65 -20.12
N THR A 7 8.90 -10.55 -21.02
CA THR A 7 9.77 -11.66 -21.40
C THR A 7 10.60 -12.15 -20.22
N TYR A 8 11.27 -11.24 -19.50
CA TYR A 8 12.05 -11.59 -18.31
C TYR A 8 11.17 -12.10 -17.17
N LEU A 9 9.97 -11.51 -16.97
CA LEU A 9 9.03 -11.96 -15.94
C LEU A 9 8.53 -13.38 -16.21
N ASN A 10 8.24 -13.72 -17.48
CA ASN A 10 7.87 -15.08 -17.88
C ASN A 10 9.02 -16.07 -17.67
N LYS A 11 10.25 -15.68 -18.05
CA LYS A 11 11.45 -16.51 -17.82
C LYS A 11 11.64 -16.78 -16.32
N TRP A 12 11.53 -15.75 -15.49
CA TRP A 12 11.62 -15.89 -14.04
C TRP A 12 10.52 -16.80 -13.48
N TYR A 13 9.26 -16.62 -13.90
CA TYR A 13 8.15 -17.45 -13.44
C TYR A 13 8.36 -18.94 -13.75
N TYR A 14 8.86 -19.25 -14.95
CA TYR A 14 9.21 -20.62 -15.32
C TYR A 14 10.29 -21.21 -14.39
N TRP A 15 11.38 -20.48 -14.16
CA TRP A 15 12.44 -20.91 -13.26
C TRP A 15 11.96 -21.08 -11.82
N ALA A 16 11.18 -20.12 -11.31
CA ALA A 16 10.67 -20.12 -9.94
C ALA A 16 9.75 -21.32 -9.68
N THR A 17 8.90 -21.68 -10.64
CA THR A 17 8.01 -22.86 -10.54
C THR A 17 8.74 -24.20 -10.61
N HIS A 18 9.94 -24.25 -11.18
CA HIS A 18 10.77 -25.46 -11.29
C HIS A 18 11.92 -25.53 -10.25
N SER A 19 12.01 -24.56 -9.35
CA SER A 19 13.07 -24.46 -8.33
C SER A 19 13.02 -25.56 -7.25
N ARG A 20 11.96 -26.38 -7.21
CA ARG A 20 11.67 -27.38 -6.16
C ARG A 20 11.57 -26.80 -4.73
N LEU A 21 11.53 -25.48 -4.60
CA LEU A 21 11.32 -24.77 -3.35
C LEU A 21 9.85 -24.39 -3.24
N GLU A 22 9.07 -25.14 -2.45
CA GLU A 22 7.65 -24.87 -2.21
C GLU A 22 7.32 -23.40 -1.90
N PRO A 23 8.10 -22.67 -1.06
CA PRO A 23 7.86 -21.25 -0.83
C PRO A 23 7.96 -20.39 -2.09
N ILE A 24 8.94 -20.68 -2.95
CA ILE A 24 9.17 -19.94 -4.20
C ILE A 24 8.11 -20.27 -5.23
N ILE A 25 7.70 -21.54 -5.33
CA ILE A 25 6.61 -21.96 -6.21
C ILE A 25 5.31 -21.24 -5.82
N LYS A 26 5.01 -21.15 -4.53
CA LYS A 26 3.83 -20.43 -4.02
C LYS A 26 3.89 -18.93 -4.32
N ALA A 27 5.06 -18.31 -4.18
CA ALA A 27 5.27 -16.91 -4.54
C ALA A 27 5.05 -16.69 -6.04
N ALA A 28 5.64 -17.53 -6.90
CA ALA A 28 5.48 -17.47 -8.35
C ALA A 28 4.00 -17.60 -8.77
N LYS A 29 3.27 -18.57 -8.20
CA LYS A 29 1.83 -18.74 -8.43
C LYS A 29 1.02 -17.50 -8.01
N THR A 30 1.42 -16.84 -6.94
CA THR A 30 0.80 -15.58 -6.49
C THR A 30 1.03 -14.45 -7.49
N VAL A 31 2.26 -14.28 -7.97
CA VAL A 31 2.59 -13.31 -9.04
C VAL A 31 1.76 -13.60 -10.29
N LYS A 32 1.64 -14.86 -10.70
CA LYS A 32 0.85 -15.26 -11.88
C LYS A 32 -0.64 -14.97 -11.73
N ARG A 33 -1.20 -15.12 -10.52
CA ARG A 33 -2.61 -14.76 -10.24
C ARG A 33 -2.88 -13.27 -10.38
N HIS A 34 -1.87 -12.43 -10.16
CA HIS A 34 -1.98 -10.97 -10.24
C HIS A 34 -1.20 -10.38 -11.43
N TRP A 35 -1.03 -11.17 -12.50
CA TRP A 35 -0.16 -10.85 -13.63
C TRP A 35 -0.44 -9.47 -14.25
N ASP A 36 -1.71 -9.16 -14.49
CA ASP A 36 -2.11 -7.90 -15.13
C ASP A 36 -1.68 -6.68 -14.29
N GLY A 37 -1.81 -6.76 -12.96
CA GLY A 37 -1.36 -5.71 -12.05
C GLY A 37 0.16 -5.55 -12.06
N VAL A 38 0.91 -6.65 -12.15
CA VAL A 38 2.37 -6.65 -12.22
C VAL A 38 2.86 -6.07 -13.55
N VAL A 39 2.19 -6.38 -14.66
CA VAL A 39 2.49 -5.76 -15.96
C VAL A 39 2.14 -4.28 -15.96
N GLN A 40 0.97 -3.92 -15.42
CA GLN A 40 0.55 -2.51 -15.31
C GLN A 40 1.51 -1.66 -14.48
N TRP A 41 2.16 -2.25 -13.47
CA TRP A 41 3.21 -1.58 -12.71
C TRP A 41 4.35 -1.07 -13.58
N TYR A 42 4.69 -1.76 -14.68
CA TYR A 42 5.73 -1.29 -15.59
C TYR A 42 5.44 0.11 -16.13
N LYS A 43 4.15 0.41 -16.39
CA LYS A 43 3.66 1.71 -16.87
C LYS A 43 3.49 2.71 -15.73
N SER A 44 2.81 2.29 -14.66
CA SER A 44 2.42 3.21 -13.58
C SER A 44 3.59 3.60 -12.68
N LYS A 45 4.61 2.73 -12.55
CA LYS A 45 5.76 2.88 -11.65
C LYS A 45 5.36 3.24 -10.21
N ILE A 46 4.15 2.85 -9.80
CA ILE A 46 3.65 3.14 -8.47
C ILE A 46 4.51 2.38 -7.46
N ASN A 47 5.13 3.10 -6.55
CA ASN A 47 5.87 2.52 -5.44
C ASN A 47 4.95 2.35 -4.22
N ASN A 48 5.28 1.40 -3.34
CA ASN A 48 4.57 1.22 -2.08
C ASN A 48 4.92 2.27 -1.03
N GLY A 49 5.90 3.15 -1.29
CA GLY A 49 6.41 4.11 -0.29
C GLY A 49 5.34 5.06 0.23
N ILE A 50 4.43 5.53 -0.62
CA ILE A 50 3.30 6.38 -0.19
C ILE A 50 2.35 5.59 0.73
N LEU A 51 2.05 4.34 0.38
CA LEU A 51 1.17 3.47 1.19
C LEU A 51 1.82 3.10 2.52
N GLU A 52 3.13 2.86 2.54
CA GLU A 52 3.92 2.59 3.75
C GLU A 52 4.00 3.82 4.67
N GLY A 53 4.19 5.01 4.10
CA GLY A 53 4.15 6.27 4.83
C GLY A 53 2.78 6.50 5.48
N LEU A 54 1.70 6.30 4.72
CA LEU A 54 0.33 6.40 5.23
C LEU A 54 0.07 5.38 6.35
N ASN A 55 0.48 4.12 6.17
CA ASN A 55 0.34 3.09 7.18
C ASN A 55 1.13 3.46 8.46
N SER A 56 2.33 4.01 8.32
CA SER A 56 3.15 4.45 9.46
C SER A 56 2.47 5.54 10.27
N VAL A 57 1.87 6.55 9.63
CA VAL A 57 1.09 7.62 10.30
C VAL A 57 -0.12 7.03 11.03
N ILE A 58 -0.85 6.13 10.37
CA ILE A 58 -2.04 5.48 10.94
C ILE A 58 -1.67 4.61 12.16
N GLN A 59 -0.58 3.83 12.08
CA GLN A 59 -0.11 3.02 13.21
C GLN A 59 0.41 3.89 14.36
N ALA A 60 1.10 5.01 14.06
CA ALA A 60 1.52 5.97 15.07
C ALA A 60 0.32 6.58 15.80
N ALA A 61 -0.75 6.93 15.09
CA ALA A 61 -2.00 7.41 15.67
C ALA A 61 -2.64 6.37 16.61
N LYS A 62 -2.72 5.12 16.15
CA LYS A 62 -3.23 4.00 16.95
C LYS A 62 -2.41 3.78 18.22
N SER A 63 -1.08 3.81 18.10
CA SER A 63 -0.13 3.65 19.21
C SER A 63 -0.25 4.77 20.24
N LYS A 64 -0.36 6.03 19.79
CA LYS A 64 -0.55 7.21 20.65
C LYS A 64 -1.80 7.09 21.53
N ALA A 65 -2.88 6.52 21.00
CA ALA A 65 -4.11 6.28 21.74
C ALA A 65 -4.06 5.04 22.65
N ARG A 66 -2.99 4.23 22.59
CA ARG A 66 -2.92 2.86 23.16
C ARG A 66 -4.07 1.96 22.69
N GLY A 67 -4.50 2.17 21.45
CA GLY A 67 -5.68 1.53 20.87
C GLY A 67 -6.97 2.33 21.07
N TYR A 68 -7.83 2.32 20.06
CA TYR A 68 -9.16 2.93 20.15
C TYR A 68 -10.18 1.91 20.60
N LYS A 69 -11.06 2.30 21.53
CA LYS A 69 -12.14 1.45 22.06
C LYS A 69 -13.14 0.99 20.99
N THR A 70 -13.36 1.80 19.95
CA THR A 70 -14.27 1.49 18.85
C THR A 70 -13.64 1.80 17.50
N PHE A 71 -14.02 1.03 16.47
CA PHE A 71 -13.58 1.27 15.09
C PHE A 71 -14.07 2.63 14.55
N LYS A 72 -15.24 3.09 15.01
CA LYS A 72 -15.78 4.42 14.66
C LYS A 72 -14.81 5.54 15.06
N ASN A 73 -14.30 5.49 16.29
CA ASN A 73 -13.37 6.51 16.78
C ASN A 73 -12.03 6.44 16.06
N TYR A 74 -11.54 5.22 15.78
CA TYR A 74 -10.33 5.04 14.99
C TYR A 74 -10.45 5.66 13.60
N LYS A 75 -11.55 5.38 12.89
CA LYS A 75 -11.84 5.94 11.57
C LYS A 75 -11.86 7.46 11.58
N ILE A 76 -12.53 8.08 12.56
CA ILE A 76 -12.60 9.53 12.70
C ILE A 76 -11.20 10.13 12.84
N ILE A 77 -10.36 9.56 13.72
CA ILE A 77 -9.00 10.08 13.91
C ILE A 77 -8.14 9.91 12.65
N VAL A 78 -8.27 8.78 11.94
CA VAL A 78 -7.57 8.59 10.66
C VAL A 78 -7.95 9.71 9.68
N TYR A 79 -9.24 10.01 9.51
CA TYR A 79 -9.68 11.11 8.65
C TYR A 79 -9.19 12.48 9.12
N LEU A 80 -9.20 12.74 10.44
CA LEU A 80 -8.71 14.01 10.99
C LEU A 80 -7.21 14.19 10.74
N LEU A 81 -6.42 13.11 10.77
CA LEU A 81 -4.97 13.16 10.55
C LEU A 81 -4.57 13.21 9.07
N THR A 82 -5.28 12.49 8.21
CA THR A 82 -4.88 12.32 6.79
C THR A 82 -5.66 13.21 5.83
N GLY A 83 -6.84 13.69 6.24
CA GLY A 83 -7.79 14.37 5.36
C GLY A 83 -7.44 15.82 5.01
N LYS A 84 -6.34 16.38 5.56
CA LYS A 84 -5.95 17.80 5.40
C LYS A 84 -7.16 18.74 5.50
N LEU A 85 -7.96 18.55 6.55
CA LEU A 85 -9.21 19.25 6.73
C LEU A 85 -8.93 20.71 7.08
N ASP A 86 -9.56 21.63 6.36
CA ASP A 86 -9.50 23.04 6.67
C ASP A 86 -10.54 23.38 7.76
N PHE A 87 -10.06 23.52 9.00
CA PHE A 87 -10.92 23.87 10.12
C PHE A 87 -11.32 25.35 10.15
N SER A 88 -10.69 26.21 9.34
CA SER A 88 -11.08 27.63 9.24
C SER A 88 -12.49 27.78 8.64
N LEU A 89 -12.89 26.85 7.76
CA LEU A 89 -14.22 26.81 7.15
C LEU A 89 -15.35 26.57 8.15
N VAL A 90 -15.04 25.94 9.28
CA VAL A 90 -16.04 25.55 10.30
C VAL A 90 -15.89 26.37 11.58
N ASN A 91 -14.68 26.87 11.85
CA ASN A 91 -14.37 27.70 13.00
C ASN A 91 -13.61 28.97 12.55
N PRO A 92 -14.28 30.12 12.46
CA PRO A 92 -13.67 31.39 12.07
C PRO A 92 -12.54 31.88 12.98
N ARG A 93 -12.39 31.29 14.17
CA ARG A 93 -11.31 31.59 15.13
C ARG A 93 -10.16 30.59 15.10
N PHE A 94 -10.21 29.59 14.22
CA PHE A 94 -9.12 28.65 14.05
C PHE A 94 -7.87 29.39 13.54
N ARG A 95 -6.78 29.34 14.30
CA ARG A 95 -5.43 29.73 13.85
C ARG A 95 -4.60 28.46 13.81
N GLU A 96 -3.91 28.22 12.69
CA GLU A 96 -2.85 27.22 12.65
C GLU A 96 -1.80 27.60 13.71
N ILE A 97 -1.41 26.62 14.53
CA ILE A 97 -0.41 26.76 15.60
C ILE A 97 0.96 26.47 15.01
#